data_AF-A0A158L0A0-F1
#
_entry.id   AF-A0A158L0A0-F1
#
_cell.length_a   1.000
_cell.length_b   1.000
_cell.length_c   1.000
_cell.angle_alpha   90.00
_cell.angle_beta   90.00
_cell.angle_gamma   90.00
#
_symmetry.space_group_name_H-M   'P 1'
#
loop_
_entity.id
_entity.type
_entity.pdbx_description
1 polymer ?
#
loop_
_entity_poly.entity_id
_entity_poly.type
_entity_poly.pdbx_seq_one_letter_code
_entity_poly.pdbx_strand_id
1 'polypeptide(L)'
;MNLASDDLKAWQLDVIAELGVGQRFDEGSERERRIAFLSDYLTSHGPRTDVLGISGGVDLLAAGRLAQLSVERLCARRYEAHFVAVRLPYGAQRDEEDAQRALNFVRPDETLTVDTQSAADDMLRALEQGARSMRTIISEILCLF
;
A
#
# COMPACT_ATOMS: atom_id res chain seq x y z
N MET A 1 6.38 -31.07 11.57
CA MET A 1 6.62 -31.68 10.24
C MET A 1 8.04 -31.27 9.85
N ASN A 2 9.01 -32.17 9.97
CA ASN A 2 10.43 -31.87 9.72
C ASN A 2 10.73 -32.30 8.28
N LEU A 3 10.72 -31.34 7.36
CA LEU A 3 11.05 -31.60 5.95
C LEU A 3 12.55 -31.95 5.86
N ALA A 4 12.90 -32.99 5.10
CA ALA A 4 14.30 -33.27 4.83
C ALA A 4 14.93 -32.09 4.08
N SER A 5 16.26 -31.90 4.17
CA SER A 5 16.94 -30.72 3.59
C SER A 5 16.69 -30.54 2.09
N ASP A 6 16.41 -31.63 1.36
CA ASP A 6 16.14 -31.58 -0.08
C ASP A 6 14.68 -31.23 -0.37
N ASP A 7 13.74 -31.70 0.47
CA ASP A 7 12.32 -31.32 0.40
C ASP A 7 12.13 -29.82 0.69
N LEU A 8 12.93 -29.26 1.61
CA LEU A 8 12.91 -27.84 1.91
C LEU A 8 13.38 -26.98 0.73
N LYS A 9 14.42 -27.42 0.02
CA LYS A 9 14.93 -26.72 -1.18
C LYS A 9 13.93 -26.79 -2.33
N ALA A 10 13.31 -27.95 -2.54
CA ALA A 10 12.25 -28.09 -3.54
C ALA A 10 11.08 -27.15 -3.24
N TRP A 11 10.60 -27.14 -1.99
CA TRP A 11 9.53 -26.23 -1.55
C TRP A 11 9.90 -24.75 -1.72
N GLN A 12 11.13 -24.36 -1.38
CA GLN A 12 11.58 -22.99 -1.57
C GLN A 12 11.56 -22.57 -3.06
N LEU A 13 11.93 -23.47 -3.97
CA LEU A 13 11.88 -23.20 -5.41
C LEU A 13 10.44 -23.04 -5.90
N ASP A 14 9.49 -23.81 -5.37
CA ASP A 14 8.08 -23.66 -5.68
C ASP A 14 7.55 -22.29 -5.23
N VAL A 15 7.90 -21.85 -4.01
CA VAL A 15 7.53 -20.52 -3.50
C VAL A 15 8.14 -19.39 -4.34
N ILE A 16 9.41 -19.51 -4.74
CA ILE A 16 10.08 -18.53 -5.61
C ILE A 16 9.35 -18.39 -6.95
N ALA A 17 8.95 -19.53 -7.53
CA ALA A 17 8.21 -19.56 -8.80
C ALA A 17 6.80 -18.96 -8.64
N GLU A 18 6.07 -19.32 -7.58
CA GLU A 18 4.73 -18.82 -7.29
C GLU A 18 4.71 -17.30 -7.09
N LEU A 19 5.68 -16.76 -6.34
CA LEU A 19 5.82 -15.33 -6.10
C LEU A 19 6.41 -14.55 -7.29
N GLY A 20 6.79 -15.25 -8.37
CA GLY A 20 7.38 -14.65 -9.56
C GLY A 20 8.74 -13.99 -9.31
N VAL A 21 9.51 -14.45 -8.32
CA VAL A 21 10.82 -13.90 -8.00
C VAL A 21 11.83 -14.38 -9.04
N GLY A 22 12.34 -13.44 -9.83
CA GLY A 22 13.36 -13.72 -10.84
C GLY A 22 14.67 -14.18 -10.21
N GLN A 23 15.36 -15.14 -10.86
CA GLN A 23 16.69 -15.57 -10.42
C GLN A 23 17.78 -14.50 -10.60
N ARG A 24 17.52 -13.51 -11.46
CA ARG A 24 18.39 -12.37 -11.71
C ARG A 24 17.56 -11.10 -11.65
N PHE A 25 18.16 -10.04 -11.13
CA PHE A 25 17.56 -8.72 -11.02
C PHE A 25 18.43 -7.71 -11.75
N ASP A 26 17.90 -7.13 -12.84
CA ASP A 26 18.50 -5.99 -13.52
C ASP A 26 17.64 -4.76 -13.24
N GLU A 27 18.19 -3.80 -12.50
CA GLU A 27 17.46 -2.61 -12.05
C GLU A 27 16.84 -1.83 -13.21
N GLY A 28 17.59 -1.66 -14.31
CA GLY A 28 17.15 -0.87 -15.46
C GLY A 28 15.95 -1.49 -16.16
N SER A 29 16.02 -2.78 -16.45
CA SER A 29 14.96 -3.55 -17.09
C SER A 29 13.71 -3.64 -16.20
N GLU A 30 13.92 -3.89 -14.90
CA GLU A 30 12.85 -4.02 -13.93
C GLU A 30 12.13 -2.69 -13.67
N ARG A 31 12.88 -1.58 -13.64
CA ARG A 31 12.31 -0.22 -13.60
C ARG A 31 11.48 0.06 -14.84
N GLU A 32 12.02 -0.17 -16.03
CA GLU A 32 11.33 0.11 -17.29
C GLU A 32 10.05 -0.73 -17.42
N ARG A 33 10.13 -2.03 -17.13
CA ARG A 33 8.99 -2.95 -17.13
C ARG A 33 7.87 -2.48 -16.20
N ARG A 34 8.19 -2.01 -14.99
CA ARG A 34 7.20 -1.52 -14.02
C ARG A 34 6.56 -0.21 -14.47
N ILE A 35 7.35 0.73 -15.00
CA ILE A 35 6.81 2.00 -15.51
C ILE A 35 5.88 1.72 -16.70
N ALA A 36 6.31 0.87 -17.65
CA ALA A 36 5.48 0.48 -18.78
C ALA A 36 4.17 -0.19 -18.33
N PHE A 37 4.25 -1.12 -17.39
CA PHE A 37 3.06 -1.77 -16.81
C PHE A 37 2.07 -0.74 -16.23
N LEU A 38 2.53 0.21 -15.41
CA LEU A 38 1.65 1.24 -14.83
C LEU A 38 1.04 2.15 -15.91
N SER A 39 1.85 2.54 -16.91
CA SER A 39 1.38 3.39 -18.01
C SER A 39 0.32 2.68 -18.87
N ASP A 40 0.55 1.42 -19.19
CA ASP A 40 -0.37 0.59 -19.96
C ASP A 40 -1.65 0.31 -19.16
N TYR A 41 -1.54 0.14 -17.84
CA TYR A 41 -2.69 -0.05 -16.97
C TYR A 41 -3.60 1.18 -16.93
N LEU A 42 -3.04 2.37 -16.70
CA LEU A 42 -3.78 3.64 -16.72
C LEU A 42 -4.50 3.85 -18.06
N THR A 43 -3.80 3.62 -19.17
CA THR A 43 -4.37 3.86 -20.50
C THR A 43 -5.44 2.83 -20.92
N SER A 44 -5.41 1.62 -20.37
CA SER A 44 -6.36 0.56 -20.71
C SER A 44 -7.68 0.58 -19.91
N HIS A 45 -7.70 1.18 -18.72
CA HIS A 45 -8.87 1.11 -17.82
C HIS A 45 -9.66 2.43 -17.71
N GLY A 46 -9.14 3.53 -18.28
CA GLY A 46 -9.78 4.84 -18.25
C GLY A 46 -9.56 5.75 -17.02
N PRO A 47 -9.00 5.33 -15.86
CA PRO A 47 -8.64 6.28 -14.82
C PRO A 47 -7.43 7.10 -15.26
N ARG A 48 -7.48 8.39 -14.97
CA ARG A 48 -6.40 9.34 -15.24
C ARG A 48 -5.52 9.56 -14.02
N THR A 49 -5.69 8.77 -12.96
CA THR A 49 -5.08 9.09 -11.67
C THR A 49 -4.66 7.84 -10.92
N ASP A 50 -3.37 7.78 -10.57
CA ASP A 50 -2.84 6.85 -9.60
C ASP A 50 -2.85 7.51 -8.21
N VAL A 51 -3.27 6.75 -7.19
CA VAL A 51 -3.33 7.22 -5.80
C VAL A 51 -2.56 6.25 -4.92
N LEU A 52 -1.62 6.74 -4.11
CA LEU A 52 -0.84 5.90 -3.21
C LEU A 52 -0.60 6.57 -1.85
N GLY A 53 -0.79 5.79 -0.79
CA GLY A 53 -0.42 6.20 0.57
C GLY A 53 1.10 6.28 0.73
N ILE A 54 1.63 7.40 1.23
CA ILE A 54 3.07 7.58 1.50
C ILE A 54 3.29 7.68 3.01
N SER A 55 3.93 6.67 3.60
CA SER A 55 4.28 6.66 5.03
C SER A 55 5.75 6.96 5.34
N GLY A 56 6.65 6.86 4.35
CA GLY A 56 8.11 7.03 4.53
C GLY A 56 8.92 5.74 4.32
N GLY A 57 8.27 4.58 4.24
CA GLY A 57 8.93 3.29 3.97
C GLY A 57 9.45 3.14 2.53
N VAL A 58 10.49 2.33 2.35
CA VAL A 58 11.18 2.12 1.06
C VAL A 58 10.28 1.55 -0.04
N ASP A 59 9.32 0.70 0.33
CA ASP A 59 8.41 0.08 -0.64
C ASP A 59 7.50 1.13 -1.29
N LEU A 60 6.90 1.99 -0.47
CA LEU A 60 6.00 3.06 -0.92
C LEU A 60 6.77 4.19 -1.63
N LEU A 61 8.02 4.42 -1.23
CA LEU A 61 8.96 5.30 -1.92
C LEU A 61 9.23 4.83 -3.36
N ALA A 62 9.59 3.55 -3.53
CA ALA A 62 9.87 2.97 -4.83
C ALA A 62 8.61 2.94 -5.70
N ALA A 63 7.50 2.46 -5.15
CA ALA A 63 6.21 2.42 -5.84
C ALA A 63 5.74 3.82 -6.26
N GLY A 64 5.80 4.81 -5.36
CA GLY A 64 5.41 6.18 -5.65
C GLY A 64 6.26 6.81 -6.74
N ARG A 65 7.58 6.60 -6.73
CA ARG A 65 8.44 7.15 -7.79
C ARG A 65 8.18 6.50 -9.15
N LEU A 66 7.93 5.18 -9.18
CA LEU A 66 7.56 4.48 -10.41
C LEU A 66 6.20 4.98 -10.96
N ALA A 67 5.22 5.23 -10.09
CA ALA A 67 3.93 5.81 -10.46
C ALA A 67 4.09 7.22 -11.04
N GLN A 68 4.85 8.10 -10.38
CA GLN A 68 5.12 9.44 -10.91
C GLN A 68 5.81 9.39 -12.28
N LEU A 69 6.82 8.53 -12.45
CA LEU A 69 7.51 8.36 -13.74
C LEU A 69 6.58 7.82 -14.84
N SER A 70 5.62 6.97 -14.49
CA SER A 70 4.59 6.48 -15.41
C SER A 70 3.68 7.62 -15.89
N VAL A 71 3.21 8.44 -14.96
CA VAL A 71 2.40 9.62 -15.27
C VAL A 71 3.18 10.64 -16.11
N GLU A 72 4.41 10.97 -15.73
CA GLU A 72 5.29 11.86 -16.52
C GLU A 72 5.46 11.36 -17.96
N ARG A 73 5.62 10.04 -18.15
CA ARG A 73 5.71 9.40 -19.48
C ARG A 73 4.42 9.54 -20.28
N LEU A 74 3.26 9.35 -19.66
CA LEU A 74 1.96 9.51 -20.31
C LEU A 74 1.71 10.97 -20.70
N CYS A 75 2.02 11.91 -19.81
CA CYS A 75 1.94 13.35 -20.06
C CYS A 75 2.83 13.78 -21.24
N ALA A 76 4.06 13.25 -21.33
CA ALA A 76 4.94 13.48 -22.48
C ALA A 76 4.35 12.98 -23.82
N ARG A 77 3.45 12.01 -23.76
CA ARG A 77 2.70 11.47 -24.92
C ARG A 77 1.34 12.16 -25.11
N ARG A 78 1.10 13.29 -24.43
CA ARG A 78 -0.17 14.05 -24.46
C ARG A 78 -1.37 13.27 -23.94
N TYR A 79 -1.14 12.27 -23.10
CA TYR A 79 -2.19 11.62 -22.34
C TYR A 79 -2.30 12.28 -20.97
N GLU A 80 -3.51 12.63 -20.56
CA GLU A 80 -3.77 13.27 -19.28
C GLU A 80 -3.75 12.23 -18.17
N ALA A 81 -2.72 12.29 -17.32
CA ALA A 81 -2.57 11.42 -16.16
C ALA A 81 -2.03 12.23 -14.98
N HIS A 82 -2.32 11.79 -13.76
CA HIS A 82 -1.94 12.41 -12.50
C HIS A 82 -1.52 11.37 -11.47
N PHE A 83 -0.57 11.71 -10.62
CA PHE A 83 -0.26 10.92 -9.44
C PHE A 83 -0.50 11.73 -8.16
N VAL A 84 -1.36 11.19 -7.29
CA VAL A 84 -1.73 11.78 -6.01
C VAL A 84 -1.12 10.97 -4.88
N ALA A 85 -0.18 11.57 -4.15
CA ALA A 85 0.33 11.00 -2.91
C ALA A 85 -0.61 11.34 -1.75
N VAL A 86 -0.94 10.35 -0.93
CA VAL A 86 -1.82 10.55 0.25
C VAL A 86 -1.05 10.29 1.52
N ARG A 87 -0.99 11.28 2.40
CA ARG A 87 -0.51 11.18 3.78
C ARG A 87 -1.67 10.71 4.65
N LEU A 88 -1.44 9.65 5.43
CA LEU A 88 -2.46 9.01 6.28
C LEU A 88 -1.98 8.95 7.74
N PRO A 89 -1.74 10.10 8.41
CA PRO A 89 -1.36 10.09 9.81
C PRO A 89 -2.51 9.57 10.68
N TYR A 90 -2.16 9.03 11.84
CA TYR A 90 -3.07 8.85 12.96
C TYR A 90 -2.73 9.94 13.98
N GLY A 91 -3.40 11.09 13.90
CA GLY A 91 -3.13 12.25 14.73
C GLY A 91 -1.75 12.86 14.45
N ALA A 92 -0.94 13.06 15.50
CA ALA A 92 0.41 13.59 15.35
C ALA A 92 1.39 12.50 14.88
N GLN A 93 1.93 12.67 13.67
CA GLN A 93 2.86 11.71 13.08
C GLN A 93 4.29 11.87 13.64
N ARG A 94 4.88 10.76 14.12
CA ARG A 94 6.22 10.76 14.73
C ARG A 94 7.37 10.78 13.72
N ASP A 95 7.12 10.33 12.50
CA ASP A 95 8.05 10.16 11.39
C ASP A 95 7.76 11.14 10.23
N GLU A 96 7.27 12.35 10.56
CA GLU A 96 6.93 13.37 9.56
C GLU A 96 8.13 13.76 8.67
N GLU A 97 9.33 13.81 9.24
CA GLU A 97 10.55 14.09 8.46
C GLU A 97 10.81 13.02 7.39
N ASP A 98 10.61 11.74 7.71
CA ASP A 98 10.80 10.63 6.77
C ASP A 98 9.80 10.71 5.62
N ALA A 99 8.56 11.01 5.95
CA ALA A 99 7.54 11.19 4.94
C ALA A 99 7.76 12.41 4.06
N GLN A 100 8.23 13.53 4.62
CA GLN A 100 8.55 14.69 3.82
C GLN A 100 9.76 14.43 2.90
N ARG A 101 10.78 13.71 3.38
CA ARG A 101 11.86 13.21 2.52
C ARG A 101 11.31 12.33 1.40
N ALA A 102 10.33 11.48 1.70
CA ALA A 102 9.72 10.63 0.71
C ALA A 102 8.93 11.40 -0.35
N LEU A 103 8.10 12.36 0.04
CA LEU A 103 7.40 13.24 -0.89
C LEU A 103 8.38 14.03 -1.77
N ASN A 104 9.47 14.53 -1.19
CA ASN A 104 10.49 15.27 -1.93
C ASN A 104 11.22 14.40 -2.97
N PHE A 105 11.43 13.11 -2.68
CA PHE A 105 12.00 12.16 -3.62
C PHE A 105 11.02 11.76 -4.72
N VAL A 106 9.78 11.43 -4.33
CA VAL A 106 8.75 10.94 -5.25
C VAL A 106 8.31 12.05 -6.21
N ARG A 107 8.14 13.28 -5.71
CA ARG A 107 7.65 14.47 -6.43
C ARG A 107 6.28 14.24 -7.08
N PRO A 108 5.24 13.91 -6.28
CA PRO A 108 3.90 13.71 -6.82
C PRO A 108 3.33 14.99 -7.42
N ASP A 109 2.38 14.86 -8.35
CA ASP A 109 1.67 16.01 -8.92
C ASP A 109 0.83 16.72 -7.84
N GLU A 110 0.21 15.94 -6.95
CA GLU A 110 -0.57 16.44 -5.82
C GLU A 110 -0.27 15.64 -4.55
N THR A 111 -0.36 16.30 -3.40
CA THR A 111 -0.27 15.65 -2.09
C THR A 111 -1.49 16.01 -1.27
N LEU A 112 -2.20 14.99 -0.79
CA LEU A 112 -3.33 15.11 0.12
C LEU A 112 -2.95 14.58 1.49
N THR A 113 -3.51 15.17 2.55
CA THR A 113 -3.37 14.67 3.92
C THR A 113 -4.75 14.36 4.48
N VAL A 114 -4.94 13.12 4.92
CA VAL A 114 -6.17 12.63 5.54
C VAL A 114 -5.82 12.05 6.90
N ASP A 115 -6.15 12.78 7.96
CA ASP A 115 -5.99 12.27 9.33
C ASP A 115 -7.01 11.16 9.58
N THR A 116 -6.50 9.99 9.92
CA THR A 116 -7.28 8.76 10.14
C THR A 116 -7.69 8.56 11.59
N GLN A 117 -7.22 9.41 12.53
CA GLN A 117 -7.41 9.20 13.96
C GLN A 117 -8.89 9.12 14.35
N SER A 118 -9.69 10.14 14.02
CA SER A 118 -11.10 10.15 14.43
C SER A 118 -11.85 8.95 13.87
N ALA A 119 -11.66 8.64 12.58
CA ALA A 119 -12.34 7.53 11.93
C ALA A 119 -11.98 6.18 12.57
N ALA A 120 -10.71 5.96 12.86
CA ALA A 120 -10.24 4.75 13.53
C ALA A 120 -10.77 4.65 14.97
N ASP A 121 -10.74 5.75 15.73
CA ASP A 121 -11.18 5.78 17.13
C ASP A 121 -12.70 5.63 17.28
N ASP A 122 -13.47 6.22 16.38
CA ASP A 122 -14.93 6.09 16.35
C ASP A 122 -15.33 4.64 16.01
N MET A 123 -14.64 4.02 15.05
CA MET A 123 -14.88 2.61 14.70
C MET A 123 -14.55 1.68 15.89
N LEU A 124 -13.41 1.88 16.55
CA LEU A 124 -13.05 1.10 17.74
C LEU A 124 -14.09 1.28 18.86
N ARG A 125 -14.51 2.52 19.13
CA ARG A 125 -15.55 2.80 20.14
C ARG A 125 -16.87 2.11 19.83
N ALA A 126 -17.30 2.08 18.57
CA ALA A 126 -18.53 1.38 18.17
C ALA A 126 -18.43 -0.13 18.43
N LEU A 127 -17.30 -0.76 18.10
CA LEU A 127 -17.06 -2.17 18.36
C LEU A 127 -17.03 -2.49 19.86
N GLU A 128 -16.39 -1.64 20.67
CA GLU A 128 -16.38 -1.80 22.12
C GLU A 128 -17.78 -1.70 22.74
N GLN A 129 -18.60 -0.75 22.26
CA GLN A 129 -19.98 -0.59 22.72
C GLN A 129 -20.81 -1.83 22.39
N GLY A 130 -20.74 -2.31 21.13
CA GLY A 130 -21.42 -3.54 20.73
C GLY A 130 -20.98 -4.76 21.53
N ALA A 131 -19.67 -4.90 21.79
CA ALA A 131 -19.11 -5.99 22.59
C ALA A 131 -19.55 -5.94 24.06
N ARG A 132 -19.68 -4.75 24.65
CA ARG A 132 -20.23 -4.58 26.02
C ARG A 132 -21.70 -4.97 26.06
N SER A 133 -22.51 -4.50 25.11
CA SER A 133 -23.93 -4.86 25.01
C SER A 133 -24.15 -6.37 24.89
N MET A 134 -23.36 -7.07 24.06
CA MET A 134 -23.43 -8.53 23.96
C MET A 134 -23.06 -9.25 25.27
N ARG A 135 -22.04 -8.77 25.98
CA ARG A 135 -21.63 -9.34 27.27
C ARG A 135 -22.71 -9.18 28.33
N THR A 136 -23.37 -8.02 28.39
CA THR A 136 -24.50 -7.76 29.28
C THR A 136 -25.66 -8.70 28.99
N ILE A 137 -26.04 -8.87 27.72
CA ILE A 137 -27.13 -9.78 27.31
C ILE A 137 -26.82 -11.22 27.73
N ILE A 138 -25.59 -11.70 27.49
CA ILE A 138 -25.18 -13.05 27.88
C ILE A 138 -25.22 -13.22 29.41
N SER A 139 -24.78 -12.23 30.18
CA SER A 139 -24.82 -12.26 31.64
C SER A 139 -26.25 -12.27 32.19
N GLU A 140 -27.16 -11.48 31.61
CA GLU A 140 -28.57 -11.45 32.02
C GLU A 140 -29.30 -12.76 31.71
N ILE A 141 -29.00 -13.39 30.56
CA ILE A 141 -29.55 -14.71 30.21
C ILE A 141 -29.01 -15.80 31.14
N LEU A 142 -27.71 -15.78 31.46
CA LEU A 142 -27.10 -16.74 32.40
C LEU A 142 -27.62 -16.58 33.84
N CYS A 143 -28.09 -15.39 34.24
CA CYS A 143 -28.73 -15.19 35.54
C CYS A 143 -30.20 -15.63 35.59
N LEU A 144 -30.82 -15.96 34.45
CA LEU A 144 -32.19 -16.45 34.35
C LEU A 144 -32.29 -17.99 34.37
N PHE A 145 -31.16 -18.69 34.44
CA PHE A 145 -31.03 -20.14 34.63
C PHE A 145 -30.22 -20.46 35.88
#